data_AF-A0A239QL31-F1
#
_entry.id   AF-A0A239QL31-F1
#
_cell.length_a   1.000
_cell.length_b   1.000
_cell.length_c   1.000
_cell.angle_alpha   90.00
_cell.angle_beta   90.00
_cell.angle_gamma   90.00
#
_symmetry.space_group_name_H-M   'P 1'
#
loop_
_entity.id
_entity.type
_entity.pdbx_description
1 polymer ?
#
loop_
_entity_poly.entity_id
_entity_poly.type
_entity_poly.pdbx_seq_one_letter_code
_entity_poly.pdbx_strand_id
1 'polypeptide(L)'
;MNHDIADIRSLDHLLRSLYTILKNENQPETRYAEQIIGRMGNNIGITLSDEQADLCELFSILKADYKSLFPPKSGLTEFYIRRDNVSLQCRLNTEYKSILSQIEAILGRY
;
A
#
# COMPACT_ATOMS: atom_id res chain seq x y z
N MET A 1 19.95 -9.07 -2.02
CA MET A 1 19.16 -10.21 -2.56
C MET A 1 18.22 -10.85 -1.55
N ASN A 2 18.68 -11.48 -0.46
CA ASN A 2 17.75 -12.17 0.46
C ASN A 2 16.87 -11.19 1.28
N HIS A 3 17.33 -9.96 1.49
CA HIS A 3 16.55 -8.89 2.13
C HIS A 3 15.55 -8.25 1.17
N ASP A 4 15.91 -8.04 -0.09
CA ASP A 4 15.05 -7.43 -1.11
C ASP A 4 13.79 -8.26 -1.37
N ILE A 5 13.93 -9.59 -1.51
CA ILE A 5 12.79 -10.50 -1.66
C ILE A 5 11.91 -10.53 -0.40
N ALA A 6 12.52 -10.43 0.80
CA ALA A 6 11.77 -10.34 2.04
C ALA A 6 10.96 -9.03 2.09
N ASP A 7 11.57 -7.90 1.72
CA ASP A 7 10.91 -6.60 1.64
C ASP A 7 9.76 -6.61 0.60
N ILE A 8 9.94 -7.26 -0.55
CA ILE A 8 8.87 -7.43 -1.56
C ILE A 8 7.69 -8.23 -1.00
N ARG A 9 7.96 -9.33 -0.28
CA ARG A 9 6.90 -10.12 0.37
C ARG A 9 6.20 -9.32 1.47
N SER A 10 6.93 -8.53 2.24
CA SER A 10 6.36 -7.62 3.23
C SER A 10 5.48 -6.56 2.56
N LEU A 11 5.91 -5.98 1.44
CA LEU A 11 5.10 -5.04 0.66
C LEU A 11 3.82 -5.70 0.14
N ASP A 12 3.86 -6.92 -0.40
CA ASP A 12 2.64 -7.63 -0.83
C ASP A 12 1.64 -7.78 0.33
N HIS A 13 2.12 -8.20 1.50
CA HIS A 13 1.26 -8.36 2.68
C HIS A 13 0.65 -7.03 3.15
N LEU A 14 1.44 -5.96 3.20
CA LEU A 14 1.00 -4.63 3.61
C LEU A 14 -0.01 -4.05 2.61
N LEU A 15 0.24 -4.21 1.30
CA LEU A 15 -0.65 -3.75 0.23
C LEU A 15 -1.99 -4.49 0.25
N ARG A 16 -1.99 -5.80 0.48
CA ARG A 16 -3.22 -6.59 0.68
C ARG A 16 -4.02 -6.10 1.89
N SER A 17 -3.33 -5.85 3.00
CA SER A 17 -3.97 -5.34 4.22
C SER A 17 -4.59 -3.96 4.00
N LEU A 18 -3.85 -3.06 3.35
CA LEU A 18 -4.35 -1.74 2.95
C LEU A 18 -5.57 -1.87 2.03
N TYR A 19 -5.51 -2.70 1.00
CA TYR A 19 -6.62 -2.95 0.09
C TYR A 19 -7.87 -3.44 0.82
N THR A 20 -7.72 -4.37 1.76
CA THR A 20 -8.82 -4.88 2.59
C THR A 20 -9.46 -3.76 3.41
N ILE A 21 -8.67 -2.87 4.00
CA ILE A 21 -9.20 -1.69 4.73
C ILE A 21 -10.03 -0.82 3.79
N LEU A 22 -9.50 -0.43 2.63
CA LEU A 22 -10.21 0.43 1.68
C LEU A 22 -11.53 -0.21 1.20
N LYS A 23 -11.50 -1.51 0.89
CA LYS A 23 -12.70 -2.27 0.48
C LYS A 23 -13.76 -2.33 1.57
N ASN A 24 -13.35 -2.47 2.83
CA ASN A 24 -14.29 -2.51 3.95
C ASN A 24 -14.92 -1.14 4.23
N GLU A 25 -14.19 -0.05 4.00
CA GLU A 25 -14.78 1.30 4.11
C GLU A 25 -15.68 1.66 2.91
N ASN A 26 -15.40 1.11 1.73
CA ASN A 26 -16.19 1.31 0.51
C ASN A 26 -16.46 2.79 0.17
N GLN A 27 -15.43 3.62 0.33
CA GLN A 27 -15.49 5.06 0.08
C GLN A 27 -15.23 5.34 -1.42
N PRO A 28 -16.12 6.05 -2.15
CA PRO A 28 -15.93 6.31 -3.58
C PRO A 28 -14.60 6.97 -3.94
N GLU A 29 -14.08 7.82 -3.06
CA GLU A 29 -12.81 8.54 -3.17
C GLU A 29 -11.58 7.62 -3.15
N THR A 30 -11.68 6.41 -2.60
CA THR A 30 -10.58 5.44 -2.51
C THR A 30 -10.43 4.58 -3.75
N ARG A 31 -11.39 4.61 -4.69
CA ARG A 31 -11.36 3.76 -5.91
C ARG A 31 -10.08 3.92 -6.71
N TYR A 32 -9.56 5.14 -6.80
CA TYR A 32 -8.30 5.40 -7.47
C TYR A 32 -7.13 4.73 -6.74
N ALA A 33 -7.04 4.88 -5.42
CA ALA A 33 -6.02 4.22 -4.60
C ALA A 33 -6.11 2.68 -4.70
N GLU A 34 -7.33 2.13 -4.69
CA GLU A 34 -7.55 0.68 -4.89
C GLU A 34 -6.98 0.16 -6.21
N GLN A 35 -7.13 0.92 -7.30
CA GLN A 35 -6.58 0.56 -8.62
C GLN A 35 -5.05 0.56 -8.60
N ILE A 36 -4.45 1.58 -7.98
CA ILE A 36 -2.99 1.68 -7.85
C ILE A 36 -2.44 0.55 -6.98
N ILE A 37 -3.06 0.26 -5.82
CA ILE A 37 -2.66 -0.86 -4.96
C ILE A 37 -2.75 -2.20 -5.70
N GLY A 38 -3.82 -2.40 -6.50
CA GLY A 38 -3.95 -3.58 -7.36
C GLY A 38 -2.81 -3.70 -8.38
N ARG A 39 -2.40 -2.59 -9.01
CA ARG A 39 -1.24 -2.56 -9.91
C ARG A 39 0.06 -2.90 -9.19
N MET A 40 0.30 -2.31 -8.02
CA MET A 40 1.48 -2.59 -7.20
C MET A 40 1.56 -4.08 -6.85
N GLY A 41 0.45 -4.68 -6.41
CA GLY A 41 0.37 -6.12 -6.12
C GLY A 41 0.63 -6.99 -7.34
N ASN A 42 0.13 -6.62 -8.52
CA ASN A 42 0.41 -7.35 -9.76
C ASN A 42 1.89 -7.29 -10.13
N ASN A 43 2.52 -6.12 -10.06
CA ASN A 43 3.95 -5.96 -10.34
C ASN A 43 4.80 -6.82 -9.39
N ILE A 44 4.47 -6.81 -8.10
CA ILE A 44 5.11 -7.69 -7.11
C ILE A 44 4.91 -9.16 -7.47
N GLY A 45 3.70 -9.58 -7.82
CA GLY A 45 3.41 -10.96 -8.20
C GLY A 45 4.19 -11.43 -9.42
N ILE A 46 4.35 -10.57 -10.42
CA ILE A 46 5.18 -10.83 -11.61
C ILE A 46 6.64 -11.02 -11.19
N THR A 47 7.20 -10.08 -10.43
CA THR A 47 8.60 -10.15 -9.98
C THR A 47 8.87 -11.36 -9.09
N LEU A 48 7.96 -11.72 -8.18
CA LEU A 48 8.12 -12.92 -7.34
C LEU A 48 8.06 -14.23 -8.13
N SER A 49 7.54 -14.21 -9.36
CA SER A 49 7.43 -15.39 -10.23
C SER A 49 8.55 -15.47 -11.27
N ASP A 50 9.41 -14.45 -11.37
CA ASP A 50 10.51 -14.36 -12.33
C ASP A 50 11.86 -14.20 -11.63
N GLU A 51 12.68 -15.24 -11.69
CA GLU A 51 14.02 -15.27 -11.08
C GLU A 51 15.00 -14.26 -11.70
N GLN A 52 14.70 -13.70 -12.88
CA GLN A 52 15.52 -12.72 -13.59
C GLN A 52 14.99 -11.28 -13.46
N ALA A 53 13.93 -11.07 -12.67
CA ALA A 53 13.32 -9.74 -12.53
C ALA A 53 14.29 -8.68 -12.00
N ASP A 54 14.26 -7.49 -12.60
CA ASP A 54 15.00 -6.33 -12.13
C ASP A 54 14.31 -5.73 -10.90
N LEU A 55 14.87 -6.01 -9.72
CA LEU A 55 14.33 -5.52 -8.44
C LEU A 55 14.45 -3.99 -8.32
N CYS A 56 15.49 -3.38 -8.91
CA CYS A 56 15.68 -1.93 -8.87
C CYS A 56 14.59 -1.21 -9.67
N GLU A 57 14.25 -1.75 -10.84
CA GLU A 57 13.14 -1.26 -11.65
C GLU A 57 11.81 -1.41 -10.88
N LEU A 58 11.56 -2.58 -10.28
CA LEU A 58 10.37 -2.81 -9.46
C LEU A 58 10.23 -1.77 -8.35
N PHE A 59 11.26 -1.57 -7.51
CA PHE A 59 11.18 -0.61 -6.41
C PHE A 59 10.96 0.83 -6.90
N SER A 60 11.54 1.19 -8.04
CA SER A 60 11.31 2.49 -8.66
C SER A 60 9.85 2.69 -9.07
N ILE A 61 9.24 1.67 -9.68
CA ILE A 61 7.81 1.67 -10.03
C ILE A 61 6.95 1.75 -8.76
N LEU A 62 7.22 0.90 -7.76
CA LEU A 62 6.44 0.86 -6.53
C LEU A 62 6.50 2.19 -5.76
N LYS A 63 7.63 2.89 -5.77
CA LYS A 63 7.75 4.24 -5.19
C LYS A 63 6.88 5.27 -5.91
N ALA A 64 6.88 5.24 -7.24
CA ALA A 64 6.08 6.17 -8.04
C ALA A 64 4.59 5.92 -7.82
N ASP A 65 4.17 4.64 -7.86
CA ASP A 65 2.80 4.24 -7.59
C ASP A 65 2.39 4.59 -6.14
N TYR A 66 3.24 4.33 -5.14
CA TYR A 66 2.95 4.69 -3.74
C TYR A 66 2.72 6.18 -3.56
N LYS A 67 3.56 7.04 -4.15
CA LYS A 67 3.35 8.49 -4.14
C LYS A 67 2.04 8.88 -4.82
N SER A 68 1.68 8.19 -5.90
CA SER A 68 0.43 8.46 -6.60
C SER A 68 -0.82 8.16 -5.77
N LEU A 69 -0.74 7.36 -4.69
CA LEU A 69 -1.88 7.10 -3.80
C LEU A 69 -2.42 8.35 -3.11
N PHE A 70 -1.67 9.46 -3.09
CA PHE A 70 -1.99 10.69 -2.38
C PHE A 70 -2.22 11.88 -3.32
N PRO A 71 -3.17 11.79 -4.29
CA PRO A 71 -3.53 12.95 -5.11
C PRO A 71 -4.28 14.00 -4.28
N PRO A 72 -4.28 15.28 -4.68
CA PRO A 72 -5.09 16.30 -4.01
C PRO A 72 -6.58 15.89 -3.98
N LYS A 73 -7.21 15.98 -2.80
CA LYS A 73 -8.65 15.78 -2.57
C LYS A 73 -9.23 14.42 -3.05
N SER A 74 -8.40 13.39 -3.15
CA SER A 74 -8.83 12.04 -3.55
C SER A 74 -7.81 10.98 -3.11
N GLY A 75 -8.06 9.72 -3.42
CA GLY A 75 -7.17 8.61 -3.06
C GLY A 75 -7.10 8.45 -1.55
N LEU A 76 -5.89 8.50 -1.00
CA LEU A 76 -5.64 8.34 0.43
C LEU A 76 -5.43 9.67 1.19
N THR A 77 -5.41 10.80 0.50
CA THR A 77 -5.06 12.11 1.09
C THR A 77 -6.03 12.53 2.18
N GLU A 78 -7.33 12.32 1.98
CA GLU A 78 -8.38 12.67 2.96
C GLU A 78 -9.02 11.42 3.57
N PHE A 79 -8.47 10.23 3.28
CA PHE A 79 -9.05 8.98 3.74
C PHE A 79 -8.98 8.87 5.26
N TYR A 80 -10.14 8.59 5.85
CA TYR A 80 -10.29 8.45 7.28
C TYR A 80 -11.42 7.48 7.61
N ILE A 81 -11.16 6.54 8.50
CA ILE A 81 -12.14 5.55 8.95
C ILE A 81 -13.02 6.22 10.01
N ARG A 82 -14.32 6.35 9.77
CA ARG A 82 -15.28 6.94 10.73
C ARG A 82 -16.09 5.86 11.43
N ARG A 83 -16.21 5.94 12.75
CA ARG A 83 -17.04 5.03 13.58
C ARG A 83 -17.65 5.80 14.75
N ASP A 84 -18.83 5.39 15.19
CA ASP A 84 -19.50 5.99 16.36
C ASP A 84 -18.73 5.76 17.66
N ASN A 85 -18.02 4.62 17.76
CA ASN A 85 -17.15 4.32 18.88
C ASN A 85 -15.76 4.95 18.66
N VAL A 86 -15.43 5.95 19.47
CA VAL A 86 -14.16 6.70 19.39
C VAL A 86 -12.93 5.80 19.56
N SER A 87 -12.97 4.83 20.48
CA SER A 87 -11.84 3.91 20.70
C SER A 87 -11.59 3.00 19.49
N LEU A 88 -12.67 2.48 18.90
CA LEU A 88 -12.60 1.68 17.68
C LEU A 88 -12.11 2.52 16.49
N GLN A 89 -12.64 3.73 16.34
CA GLN A 89 -12.20 4.67 15.31
C GLN A 89 -10.69 4.95 15.42
N CYS A 90 -10.21 5.26 16.62
CA CYS A 90 -8.81 5.52 16.88
C CYS A 90 -7.94 4.31 16.52
N ARG A 91 -8.32 3.12 16.98
CA ARG A 91 -7.58 1.88 16.71
C ARG A 91 -7.42 1.61 15.22
N LEU A 92 -8.53 1.67 14.46
CA LEU A 92 -8.51 1.39 13.01
C LEU A 92 -7.66 2.41 12.23
N ASN A 93 -7.76 3.70 12.58
CA ASN A 93 -6.93 4.72 11.94
C ASN A 93 -5.45 4.62 12.33
N THR A 94 -5.12 4.17 13.55
CA THR A 94 -3.75 3.88 13.96
C THR A 94 -3.18 2.69 13.18
N GLU A 95 -3.95 1.62 13.00
CA GLU A 95 -3.57 0.46 12.19
C GLU A 95 -3.32 0.86 10.73
N TYR A 96 -4.26 1.59 10.13
CA TYR A 96 -4.11 2.16 8.78
C TYR A 96 -2.82 2.98 8.64
N LYS A 97 -2.57 3.92 9.55
CA LYS A 97 -1.35 4.76 9.52
C LYS A 97 -0.09 3.92 9.70
N SER A 98 -0.13 2.90 10.56
CA SER A 98 1.00 1.99 10.76
C SER A 98 1.36 1.23 9.49
N ILE A 99 0.36 0.76 8.72
CA ILE A 99 0.59 0.11 7.42
C ILE A 99 1.29 1.07 6.45
N LEU A 100 0.79 2.31 6.32
CA LEU A 100 1.42 3.31 5.45
C LEU A 100 2.87 3.60 5.84
N SER A 101 3.14 3.81 7.13
CA SER A 101 4.50 4.05 7.61
C SER A 101 5.44 2.86 7.35
N GLN A 102 4.94 1.63 7.43
CA GLN A 102 5.74 0.44 7.10
C GLN A 102 6.04 0.33 5.61
N ILE A 103 5.06 0.61 4.74
CA ILE A 103 5.28 0.65 3.28
C ILE A 103 6.32 1.72 2.95
N GLU A 104 6.16 2.94 3.47
CA GLU A 104 7.09 4.04 3.26
C GLU A 104 8.50 3.71 3.78
N ALA A 105 8.62 3.08 4.94
CA ALA A 105 9.90 2.67 5.50
C ALA A 105 10.62 1.60 4.66
N ILE A 106 9.89 0.66 4.05
CA ILE A 106 10.49 -0.32 3.13
C ILE A 106 10.94 0.38 1.85
N LEU A 107 10.04 1.14 1.20
CA LEU A 107 10.34 1.82 -0.05
C LEU A 107 11.46 2.85 0.10
N GLY A 108 11.62 3.48 1.27
CA GLY A 108 12.67 4.45 1.56
C GLY A 108 14.08 3.87 1.70
N ARG A 109 14.24 2.53 1.73
CA ARG A 109 15.57 1.87 1.77
C ARG A 109 16.19 1.69 0.39
N TYR A 110 15.36 1.68 -0.64
CA TYR A 110 15.75 1.56 -2.05
C TYR A 110 15.83 2.95 -2.67
#